data_AF-A0A2U8DV52-F1
#
_entry.id   AF-A0A2U8DV52-F1
#
_cell.length_a   1.000
_cell.length_b   1.000
_cell.length_c   1.000
_cell.angle_alpha   90.00
_cell.angle_beta   90.00
_cell.angle_gamma   90.00
#
_symmetry.space_group_name_H-M   'P 1'
#
loop_
_entity.id
_entity.type
_entity.pdbx_description
1 polymer ?
#
loop_
_entity_poly.entity_id
_entity_poly.type
_entity_poly.pdbx_seq_one_letter_code
_entity_poly.pdbx_strand_id
1 'polypeptide(L)' 'MQFFKLNLEIYPLKYIKKAIEDYSSLVKIKCSLEENTVILNFDCDEEDFQIIKNEFCNYLIGLVGKYI' A
#
# COMPACT_ATOMS: atom_id res chain seq x y z
N MET A 1 2.91 13.94 -5.63
CA MET A 1 2.89 12.47 -5.78
C MET A 1 4.04 11.91 -4.97
N GLN A 2 3.71 11.08 -3.99
CA GLN A 2 4.67 10.43 -3.10
C GLN A 2 4.63 8.92 -3.33
N PHE A 3 5.75 8.21 -3.15
CA PHE A 3 5.80 6.78 -3.43
C PHE A 3 6.55 5.99 -2.36
N PHE A 4 6.21 4.70 -2.25
CA PHE A 4 7.03 3.74 -1.52
C PHE A 4 6.94 2.34 -2.13
N LYS A 5 7.87 1.47 -1.74
CA LYS A 5 8.06 0.13 -2.30
C LYS A 5 7.72 -0.96 -1.28
N LEU A 6 7.07 -2.03 -1.74
CA LEU A 6 6.71 -3.21 -0.95
C LEU A 6 7.29 -4.47 -1.59
N ASN A 7 7.98 -5.31 -0.83
CA ASN A 7 8.47 -6.61 -1.30
C ASN A 7 7.33 -7.64 -1.33
N LEU A 8 7.12 -8.30 -2.47
CA LEU A 8 6.07 -9.29 -2.71
C LEU A 8 6.27 -10.61 -1.94
N GLU A 9 7.49 -10.92 -1.50
CA GLU A 9 7.78 -12.05 -0.62
C GLU A 9 7.17 -11.86 0.78
N ILE A 10 7.11 -10.60 1.24
CA ILE A 10 6.58 -10.25 2.56
C ILE A 10 5.10 -9.92 2.46
N TYR A 11 4.71 -9.19 1.41
CA TYR A 11 3.37 -8.68 1.22
C TYR A 11 2.77 -9.22 -0.09
N PRO A 12 2.00 -10.33 -0.04
CA PRO A 12 1.37 -10.90 -1.22
C PRO A 12 0.50 -9.89 -1.97
N LEU A 13 0.62 -9.88 -3.31
CA LEU A 13 -0.08 -8.93 -4.19
C LEU A 13 -1.59 -8.85 -3.95
N LYS A 14 -2.24 -9.97 -3.57
CA LYS A 14 -3.67 -10.01 -3.25
C LYS A 14 -4.07 -9.08 -2.10
N TYR A 15 -3.24 -9.00 -1.06
CA TYR A 15 -3.50 -8.13 0.11
C TYR A 15 -3.16 -6.68 -0.20
N ILE A 16 -2.12 -6.43 -1.00
CA ILE A 16 -1.79 -5.09 -1.50
C ILE A 16 -2.96 -4.53 -2.32
N LYS A 17 -3.50 -5.31 -3.26
CA LYS A 17 -4.66 -4.91 -4.08
C LYS A 17 -5.89 -4.63 -3.23
N LYS A 18 -6.18 -5.49 -2.24
CA LYS A 18 -7.26 -5.27 -1.30
C LYS A 18 -7.08 -3.98 -0.49
N ALA A 19 -5.88 -3.73 0.04
CA ALA A 19 -5.59 -2.51 0.77
C ALA A 19 -5.76 -1.26 -0.11
N ILE A 20 -5.33 -1.30 -1.38
CA ILE A 20 -5.56 -0.20 -2.34
C ILE A 20 -7.06 0.05 -2.55
N GLU A 21 -7.85 -1.01 -2.71
CA GLU A 21 -9.30 -0.91 -2.90
C GLU A 21 -9.98 -0.30 -1.66
N ASP A 22 -9.66 -0.80 -0.47
CA ASP A 22 -10.24 -0.34 0.79
C ASP A 22 -9.88 1.15 1.06
N TYR A 23 -8.69 1.61 0.63
CA TYR A 23 -8.24 3.00 0.76
C TYR A 23 -8.67 3.92 -0.40
N SER A 24 -9.32 3.40 -1.45
CA SER A 24 -9.64 4.16 -2.66
C SER A 24 -10.57 5.35 -2.43
N SER A 25 -11.35 5.33 -1.34
CA SER A 25 -12.21 6.44 -0.92
C SER A 25 -11.47 7.57 -0.19
N LEU A 26 -10.27 7.29 0.37
CA LEU A 26 -9.46 8.24 1.14
C LEU A 26 -8.39 8.89 0.27
N VAL A 27 -7.73 8.09 -0.57
CA VAL A 27 -6.60 8.56 -1.39
C VAL A 27 -6.54 7.77 -2.69
N LYS A 28 -6.16 8.45 -3.76
CA LYS A 28 -5.89 7.79 -5.04
C LYS A 28 -4.51 7.16 -4.99
N ILE A 29 -4.48 5.83 -5.06
CA ILE A 29 -3.24 5.04 -5.08
C ILE A 29 -3.11 4.37 -6.45
N LYS A 30 -1.97 4.57 -7.12
CA LYS A 30 -1.60 3.82 -8.33
C LYS A 30 -0.50 2.84 -7.99
N CYS A 31 -0.59 1.61 -8.50
CA CYS A 31 0.47 0.61 -8.31
C CYS A 31 1.15 0.23 -9.63
N SER A 32 2.46 -0.01 -9.58
CA SER A 32 3.23 -0.65 -10.65
C SER A 32 4.02 -1.84 -10.10
N LEU A 33 4.14 -2.90 -10.90
CA LEU A 33 4.85 -4.12 -10.54
C LEU A 33 6.28 -4.05 -11.12
N GLU A 34 7.28 -4.35 -10.30
CA GLU A 34 8.68 -4.53 -10.70
C GLU A 34 9.16 -5.86 -10.13
N GLU A 35 9.47 -6.88 -10.94
CA GLU A 35 9.95 -8.21 -10.50
C GLU A 35 9.33 -8.72 -9.18
N ASN A 36 9.98 -8.43 -8.05
CA ASN A 36 9.60 -8.87 -6.70
C ASN A 36 9.06 -7.75 -5.78
N THR A 37 8.70 -6.62 -6.36
CA THR A 37 8.32 -5.39 -5.67
C THR A 37 7.08 -4.76 -6.29
N VAL A 38 6.26 -4.14 -5.45
CA VAL A 38 5.19 -3.22 -5.88
C VAL A 38 5.57 -1.81 -5.48
N ILE A 39 5.51 -0.88 -6.43
CA ILE A 39 5.60 0.55 -6.15
C ILE A 39 4.18 1.10 -6.02
N LEU A 40 3.89 1.74 -4.89
CA LEU A 40 2.65 2.43 -4.64
C LEU A 40 2.87 3.94 -4.73
N ASN A 41 2.07 4.62 -5.54
CA ASN A 41 2.10 6.07 -5.76
C ASN A 41 0.82 6.69 -5.21
N PHE A 42 0.97 7.59 -4.24
CA PHE A 42 -0.11 8.28 -3.55
C PHE A 42 -0.28 9.68 -4.12
N ASP A 43 -1.51 10.03 -4.45
CA ASP A 43 -1.90 11.36 -4.91
C ASP A 43 -2.32 12.23 -3.72
N CYS A 44 -1.34 12.63 -2.93
CA CYS A 44 -1.49 13.52 -1.77
C CYS A 44 -0.22 14.36 -1.59
N ASP A 45 -0.26 15.32 -0.66
CA ASP A 45 0.92 16.08 -0.23
C ASP A 45 1.84 15.26 0.70
N GLU A 46 2.95 15.86 1.13
CA GLU A 46 3.95 15.17 1.94
C GLU A 46 3.51 14.92 3.38
N GLU A 47 2.73 15.83 3.97
CA GLU A 47 2.26 15.71 5.35
C GLU A 47 1.24 14.57 5.46
N ASP A 48 0.23 14.59 4.58
CA ASP A 48 -0.77 13.53 4.49
C ASP A 48 -0.14 12.20 4.11
N PHE A 49 0.88 12.21 3.24
CA PHE A 49 1.54 10.98 2.81
C PHE A 49 2.10 10.18 3.97
N GLN A 50 2.77 10.81 4.94
CA GLN A 50 3.38 10.06 6.05
C GLN A 50 2.32 9.38 6.92
N ILE A 51 1.22 10.08 7.19
CA ILE A 51 0.11 9.57 8.00
C ILE A 51 -0.59 8.42 7.25
N ILE A 52 -1.01 8.67 6.01
CA ILE A 52 -1.73 7.70 5.17
C ILE A 52 -0.87 6.46 4.93
N LYS A 53 0.42 6.62 4.64
CA LYS A 53 1.35 5.50 4.43
C LYS A 53 1.44 4.61 5.67
N ASN A 54 1.56 5.21 6.86
CA ASN A 54 1.68 4.45 8.11
C ASN A 54 0.39 3.66 8.40
N GLU A 55 -0.77 4.29 8.27
CA GLU A 55 -2.07 3.63 8.45
C GLU A 55 -2.30 2.53 7.39
N PHE A 56 -1.95 2.80 6.13
CA PHE A 56 -2.01 1.82 5.04
C PHE A 56 -1.15 0.59 5.36
N CYS A 57 0.09 0.79 5.82
CA CYS A 57 0.99 -0.29 6.21
C CYS A 57 0.45 -1.10 7.39
N ASN A 58 -0.06 -0.42 8.43
CA ASN A 58 -0.68 -1.10 9.59
C ASN A 58 -1.85 -1.98 9.15
N TYR A 59 -2.71 -1.45 8.29
CA TYR A 59 -3.83 -2.20 7.74
C TYR A 59 -3.38 -3.39 6.90
N LEU A 60 -2.39 -3.18 6.00
CA LEU A 60 -1.82 -4.24 5.18
C LEU A 60 -1.21 -5.36 6.03
N ILE A 61 -0.46 -5.02 7.09
CA ILE A 61 0.07 -5.99 8.05
C ILE A 61 -1.08 -6.77 8.70
N GLY A 62 -2.16 -6.09 9.10
CA GLY A 62 -3.35 -6.75 9.64
C GLY A 62 -4.03 -7.69 8.64
N LEU A 63 -4.05 -7.34 7.35
CA LEU A 63 -4.54 -8.22 6.29
C LEU A 63 -3.65 -9.44 6.08
N VAL A 64 -2.33 -9.31 6.18
CA VAL A 64 -1.41 -10.44 6.03
C VAL A 64 -1.47 -11.34 7.27
N GLY A 65 -1.36 -10.77 8.46
CA GLY A 65 -1.27 -11.49 9.73
C GLY A 65 -2.55 -12.22 10.16
N LYS A 66 -3.74 -11.80 9.69
CA LYS A 66 -5.00 -12.54 9.94
C LYS A 66 -5.10 -13.87 9.19
N TYR A 67 -4.20 -14.15 8.25
CA TYR A 67 -4.22 -15.32 7.39
C TYR A 67 -2.93 -16.16 7.48
N ILE A 68 -2.10 -15.91 8.49
CA ILE A 68 -0.97 -16.76 8.93
C ILE A 68 -1.44 -17.52 10.16
#